data_AF-A0A286ABV8-F1
#
_entry.id   AF-A0A286ABV8-F1
#
_cell.length_a   1.000
_cell.length_b   1.000
_cell.length_c   1.000
_cell.angle_alpha   90.00
_cell.angle_beta   90.00
_cell.angle_gamma   90.00
#
_symmetry.space_group_name_H-M   'P 1'
#
loop_
_entity.id
_entity.type
_entity.pdbx_description
1 polymer ?
#
loop_
_entity_poly.entity_id
_entity_poly.type
_entity_poly.pdbx_seq_one_letter_code
_entity_poly.pdbx_strand_id
1 'polypeptide(L)'
;MAAILNDLDAFLQADTPRTVPVNLGSNVNVNGTLGGTPVNTVVTNAANAAAHASSSGNPHNVNLTQISGDLDDINDGVTFFRTNANQVTGAGRGFNALNSSSEYIKSLKSTQLTVVGSNPSTGWVGDANGIRMYQSSVLKVNIPVSGAPSFTADITGGSNINITGNGIFNGLSTSTFGNAAVTANQSQNALNGIVGYADSGSGGTGVIAVGSGLAVALLASGRSNFQGNASFQGGISTTSTTLVSNLNADMVDGKHAVSLCSTVVPETGTCTVSGGGFNLISNVTSQQVRGNNSNGLIIETVSDERTKFDIHPETLGLDFIDSVNFITFRNKSKPGLNYHGWTAQNLIPLMNGKFDDALLHINGDGMYGSDYISMIGPMGLAIQQLRKEVNLLKSGKRKGRVIDVQKA
;
A
#
# COMPACT_ATOMS: atom_id res chain seq x y z
N MET A 1 -63.56 38.96 171.66
CA MET A 1 -63.65 40.34 171.15
C MET A 1 -64.08 40.25 169.70
N ALA A 2 -65.27 40.74 169.36
CA ALA A 2 -65.80 40.66 168.01
C ALA A 2 -65.33 41.88 167.20
N ALA A 3 -64.68 41.64 166.05
CA ALA A 3 -64.36 42.70 165.10
C ALA A 3 -65.57 42.89 164.17
N ILE A 4 -66.05 44.13 164.07
CA ILE A 4 -67.16 44.49 163.20
C ILE A 4 -66.61 44.64 161.77
N LEU A 5 -66.96 43.71 160.89
CA LEU A 5 -66.77 43.85 159.45
C LEU A 5 -67.90 44.70 158.88
N ASN A 6 -67.55 45.59 157.94
CA ASN A 6 -68.48 46.43 157.19
C ASN A 6 -68.82 45.71 155.88
N ASP A 7 -70.10 45.68 155.50
CA ASP A 7 -70.60 45.02 154.28
C ASP A 7 -69.91 45.48 152.97
N LEU A 8 -69.20 46.62 152.99
CA LEU A 8 -68.38 47.08 151.87
C LEU A 8 -67.21 46.13 151.52
N ASP A 9 -66.61 45.46 152.51
CA ASP A 9 -65.46 44.55 152.27
C ASP A 9 -65.86 43.23 151.58
N ALA A 10 -67.14 42.84 151.67
CA ALA A 10 -67.63 41.61 151.05
C ALA A 10 -67.84 41.74 149.52
N PHE A 11 -68.00 42.96 148.99
CA PHE A 11 -68.37 43.18 147.58
C PHE A 11 -67.18 43.57 146.67
N LEU A 12 -66.06 44.02 147.24
CA LEU A 12 -64.92 44.56 146.47
C LEU A 12 -63.85 43.53 146.06
N GLN A 13 -63.94 42.27 146.50
CA GLN A 13 -63.00 41.20 146.10
C GLN A 13 -63.47 40.34 144.92
N ALA A 14 -64.61 40.67 144.29
CA ALA A 14 -65.29 39.79 143.35
C ALA A 14 -64.89 39.92 141.86
N ASP A 15 -64.24 41.01 141.41
CA ASP A 15 -63.93 41.17 139.97
C ASP A 15 -62.59 41.87 139.67
N THR A 16 -61.58 41.03 139.39
CA THR A 16 -60.21 41.34 138.90
C THR A 16 -59.21 41.97 139.89
N PRO A 17 -57.98 41.40 139.96
CA PRO A 17 -56.82 42.11 139.40
C PRO A 17 -55.95 41.21 138.51
N ARG A 18 -55.70 41.59 137.25
CA ARG A 18 -54.63 42.49 136.74
C ARG A 18 -53.30 41.79 136.42
N THR A 19 -52.93 41.84 135.15
CA THR A 19 -51.66 41.36 134.60
C THR A 19 -50.49 42.30 134.92
N VAL A 20 -49.59 41.88 135.81
CA VAL A 20 -48.26 42.46 135.98
C VAL A 20 -47.23 41.40 135.56
N PRO A 21 -46.25 41.72 134.69
CA PRO A 21 -45.24 40.73 134.27
C PRO A 21 -44.40 40.22 135.45
N VAL A 22 -44.49 38.93 135.74
CA VAL A 22 -43.61 38.26 136.72
C VAL A 22 -42.33 37.86 136.02
N ASN A 23 -41.22 38.50 136.38
CA ASN A 23 -39.89 38.12 135.92
C ASN A 23 -39.43 36.86 136.68
N LEU A 24 -39.50 35.70 136.03
CA LEU A 24 -39.04 34.43 136.57
C LEU A 24 -37.52 34.33 136.37
N GLY A 25 -36.76 34.44 137.46
CA GLY A 25 -35.29 34.44 137.43
C GLY A 25 -34.67 33.12 136.91
N SER A 26 -33.34 33.09 136.79
CA SER A 26 -32.60 32.03 136.09
C SER A 26 -32.70 30.61 136.67
N ASN A 27 -33.32 30.40 137.83
CA ASN A 27 -33.48 29.10 138.51
C ASN A 27 -34.89 28.92 139.10
N VAL A 28 -35.95 28.95 138.28
CA VAL A 28 -37.31 28.61 138.75
C VAL A 28 -37.66 27.16 138.44
N ASN A 29 -37.89 26.37 139.48
CA ASN A 29 -38.47 25.04 139.38
C ASN A 29 -40.00 25.15 139.16
N VAL A 30 -40.41 25.43 137.92
CA VAL A 30 -41.83 25.63 137.56
C VAL A 30 -42.53 24.27 137.46
N ASN A 31 -43.08 23.80 138.57
CA ASN A 31 -43.89 22.58 138.62
C ASN A 31 -45.30 22.89 138.06
N GLY A 32 -45.48 22.78 136.75
CA GLY A 32 -46.74 23.08 136.05
C GLY A 32 -46.71 22.76 134.56
N THR A 33 -47.80 23.09 133.86
CA THR A 33 -47.93 22.91 132.41
C THR A 33 -48.06 24.24 131.67
N LEU A 34 -47.39 24.39 130.54
CA LEU A 34 -47.63 25.44 129.55
C LEU A 34 -48.50 24.83 128.44
N GLY A 35 -49.73 25.29 128.26
CA GLY A 35 -50.63 24.77 127.21
C GLY A 35 -50.86 23.26 127.28
N GLY A 36 -50.96 22.69 128.50
CA GLY A 36 -51.10 21.25 128.72
C GLY A 36 -49.81 20.43 128.63
N THR A 37 -48.71 20.99 128.14
CA THR A 37 -47.39 20.35 128.09
C THR A 37 -46.60 20.69 129.37
N PRO A 38 -45.96 19.73 130.07
CA PRO A 38 -45.10 20.04 131.21
C PRO A 38 -44.02 21.06 130.83
N VAL A 39 -43.81 22.10 131.66
CA VAL A 39 -42.85 23.19 131.37
C VAL A 39 -41.44 22.64 131.11
N ASN A 40 -41.05 21.59 131.84
CA ASN A 40 -39.86 20.78 131.60
C ASN A 40 -39.66 20.43 130.11
N THR A 41 -40.67 19.80 129.48
CA THR A 41 -40.59 19.37 128.07
C THR A 41 -40.41 20.54 127.10
N VAL A 42 -41.03 21.69 127.37
CA VAL A 42 -40.88 22.90 126.55
C VAL A 42 -39.44 23.43 126.63
N VAL A 43 -38.87 23.47 127.84
CA VAL A 43 -37.47 23.88 128.07
C VAL A 43 -36.49 22.90 127.40
N THR A 44 -36.71 21.58 127.52
CA THR A 44 -35.87 20.56 126.88
C THR A 44 -35.89 20.67 125.36
N ASN A 45 -37.06 20.85 124.74
CA ASN A 45 -37.16 20.96 123.29
C ASN A 45 -36.53 22.26 122.75
N ALA A 46 -36.66 23.37 123.47
CA ALA A 46 -35.97 24.61 123.13
C ALA A 46 -34.44 24.46 123.17
N ALA A 47 -33.91 23.75 124.18
CA ALA A 47 -32.48 23.44 124.27
C ALA A 47 -32.00 22.54 123.11
N ASN A 48 -32.77 21.50 122.75
CA ASN A 48 -32.43 20.62 121.63
C ASN A 48 -32.42 21.35 120.28
N ALA A 49 -33.38 22.25 120.04
CA ALA A 49 -33.41 23.07 118.82
C ALA A 49 -32.19 24.03 118.75
N ALA A 50 -31.81 24.64 119.87
CA ALA A 50 -30.60 25.47 119.94
C ALA A 50 -29.32 24.66 119.67
N ALA A 51 -29.22 23.42 120.15
CA ALA A 51 -28.11 22.52 119.83
C ALA A 51 -28.05 22.16 118.33
N HIS A 52 -29.19 21.87 117.71
CA HIS A 52 -29.25 21.55 116.27
C HIS A 52 -28.92 22.74 115.37
N ALA A 53 -29.22 23.97 115.80
CA ALA A 53 -28.90 25.21 115.09
C ALA A 53 -27.44 25.69 115.29
N SER A 54 -26.73 25.18 116.30
CA SER A 54 -25.34 25.54 116.61
C SER A 54 -24.31 24.49 116.19
N SER A 55 -24.75 23.36 115.62
CA SER A 55 -23.88 22.33 115.06
C SER A 55 -23.29 22.75 113.71
N SER A 56 -21.97 22.95 113.65
CA SER A 56 -21.22 23.02 112.38
C SER A 56 -20.61 21.66 112.05
N GLY A 57 -20.79 21.19 110.81
CA GLY A 57 -20.43 19.85 110.37
C GLY A 57 -21.36 19.34 109.28
N ASN A 58 -21.64 18.04 109.28
CA ASN A 58 -22.62 17.38 108.40
C ASN A 58 -23.86 16.97 109.24
N PRO A 59 -24.86 17.85 109.44
CA PRO A 59 -25.97 17.59 110.36
C PRO A 59 -26.93 16.51 109.87
N HIS A 60 -26.83 16.16 108.58
CA HIS A 60 -27.69 15.20 107.89
C HIS A 60 -26.98 13.86 107.61
N ASN A 61 -25.73 13.68 108.06
CA ASN A 61 -24.96 12.44 107.96
C ASN A 61 -24.89 11.83 106.55
N VAL A 62 -24.81 12.66 105.50
CA VAL A 62 -24.67 12.20 104.11
C VAL A 62 -23.21 11.79 103.87
N ASN A 63 -22.96 10.52 103.51
CA ASN A 63 -21.60 10.00 103.34
C ASN A 63 -21.14 10.15 101.87
N LEU A 64 -19.87 10.47 101.65
CA LEU A 64 -19.31 10.74 100.31
C LEU A 64 -19.34 9.50 99.39
N THR A 65 -19.49 8.29 99.94
CA THR A 65 -19.74 7.05 99.20
C THR A 65 -21.10 7.00 98.49
N GLN A 66 -22.01 7.96 98.71
CA GLN A 66 -23.28 8.08 97.99
C GLN A 66 -23.16 8.84 96.65
N ILE A 67 -21.97 9.35 96.31
CA ILE A 67 -21.63 9.86 94.97
C ILE A 67 -20.72 8.83 94.30
N SER A 68 -21.31 7.71 93.87
CA SER A 68 -20.60 6.59 93.23
C SER A 68 -20.99 6.44 91.76
N GLY A 69 -20.72 7.48 90.97
CA GLY A 69 -20.76 7.39 89.52
C GLY A 69 -19.73 8.32 88.88
N ASP A 70 -19.07 7.84 87.83
CA ASP A 70 -18.21 8.67 87.00
C ASP A 70 -19.00 9.24 85.81
N LEU A 71 -18.31 9.83 84.83
CA LEU A 71 -18.99 10.49 83.70
C LEU A 71 -19.72 9.52 82.76
N ASP A 72 -19.50 8.22 82.87
CA ASP A 72 -20.18 7.22 82.06
C ASP A 72 -21.57 6.82 82.65
N ASP A 73 -21.85 7.15 83.90
CA ASP A 73 -23.14 6.91 84.59
C ASP A 73 -24.22 7.97 84.27
N ILE A 74 -23.95 8.90 83.34
CA ILE A 74 -24.99 9.76 82.76
C ILE A 74 -25.87 8.91 81.83
N ASN A 75 -26.93 8.35 82.43
CA ASN A 75 -27.96 7.58 81.76
C ASN A 75 -28.55 8.37 80.59
N ASP A 76 -28.35 7.84 79.37
CA ASP A 76 -28.84 8.36 78.09
C ASP A 76 -28.33 9.77 77.69
N GLY A 77 -27.29 9.78 76.86
CA GLY A 77 -26.66 10.99 76.30
C GLY A 77 -27.47 11.72 75.23
N VAL A 78 -28.79 11.88 75.38
CA VAL A 78 -29.67 12.59 74.42
C VAL A 78 -29.19 14.01 74.11
N THR A 79 -28.56 14.67 75.08
CA THR A 79 -28.12 16.08 75.02
C THR A 79 -26.73 16.29 74.42
N PHE A 80 -25.96 15.23 74.16
CA PHE A 80 -24.62 15.32 73.57
C PHE A 80 -24.45 14.28 72.45
N PHE A 81 -24.27 14.76 71.22
CA PHE A 81 -24.14 13.92 70.02
C PHE A 81 -22.99 12.90 70.12
N ARG A 82 -23.26 11.70 70.64
CA ARG A 82 -22.37 10.54 70.52
C ARG A 82 -22.40 10.07 69.06
N THR A 83 -21.24 10.07 68.40
CA THR A 83 -21.11 9.55 67.03
C THR A 83 -21.41 8.06 67.00
N ASN A 84 -22.39 7.65 66.19
CA ASN A 84 -22.78 6.26 66.06
C ASN A 84 -21.73 5.44 65.26
N ALA A 85 -21.77 4.12 65.36
CA ALA A 85 -20.81 3.22 64.71
C ALA A 85 -20.74 3.40 63.18
N ASN A 86 -21.83 3.82 62.53
CA ASN A 86 -21.86 4.12 61.10
C ASN A 86 -21.17 5.45 60.78
N GLN A 87 -21.29 6.46 61.65
CA GLN A 87 -20.54 7.72 61.55
C GLN A 87 -19.03 7.48 61.76
N VAL A 88 -18.64 6.65 62.73
CA VAL A 88 -17.23 6.29 62.97
C VAL A 88 -16.65 5.47 61.81
N THR A 89 -17.38 4.46 61.33
CA THR A 89 -16.95 3.63 60.19
C THR A 89 -16.93 4.44 58.88
N GLY A 90 -17.91 5.32 58.70
CA GLY A 90 -17.99 6.26 57.57
C GLY A 90 -16.83 7.25 57.58
N ALA A 91 -16.49 7.84 58.74
CA ALA A 91 -15.33 8.71 58.90
C ALA A 91 -14.02 7.96 58.60
N GLY A 92 -13.87 6.71 59.06
CA GLY A 92 -12.70 5.87 58.74
C GLY A 92 -12.58 5.52 57.25
N ARG A 93 -13.70 5.25 56.56
CA ARG A 93 -13.71 5.03 55.10
C ARG A 93 -13.42 6.31 54.33
N GLY A 94 -13.94 7.45 54.78
CA GLY A 94 -13.63 8.78 54.25
C GLY A 94 -12.16 9.09 54.37
N PHE A 95 -11.59 9.00 55.59
CA PHE A 95 -10.17 9.24 55.85
C PHE A 95 -9.25 8.38 54.95
N ASN A 96 -9.55 7.09 54.80
CA ASN A 96 -8.80 6.16 53.93
C ASN A 96 -9.00 6.38 52.41
N ALA A 97 -9.88 7.29 52.01
CA ALA A 97 -10.11 7.71 50.64
C ALA A 97 -9.54 9.10 50.32
N LEU A 98 -8.95 9.78 51.31
CA LEU A 98 -8.35 11.11 51.19
C LEU A 98 -6.81 11.06 51.34
N ASN A 99 -6.09 12.01 50.75
CA ASN A 99 -4.68 12.28 51.06
C ASN A 99 -4.53 13.21 52.29
N SER A 100 -3.29 13.50 52.68
CA SER A 100 -2.98 14.44 53.78
C SER A 100 -3.45 15.89 53.56
N SER A 101 -3.84 16.24 52.33
CA SER A 101 -4.42 17.53 51.95
C SER A 101 -5.96 17.48 51.84
N SER A 102 -6.59 16.38 52.25
CA SER A 102 -8.04 16.12 52.16
C SER A 102 -8.61 16.00 50.74
N GLU A 103 -7.82 15.55 49.76
CA GLU A 103 -8.27 15.31 48.38
C GLU A 103 -8.54 13.81 48.10
N TYR A 104 -9.55 13.49 47.29
CA TYR A 104 -9.93 12.11 46.98
C TYR A 104 -8.89 11.34 46.14
N ILE A 105 -8.35 10.24 46.68
CA ILE A 105 -7.30 9.40 46.05
C ILE A 105 -7.78 8.04 45.51
N LYS A 106 -9.04 7.66 45.74
CA LYS A 106 -9.65 6.40 45.25
C LYS A 106 -10.95 6.61 44.47
N SER A 107 -11.13 7.81 43.92
CA SER A 107 -12.35 8.20 43.19
C SER A 107 -12.20 7.90 41.70
N LEU A 108 -12.93 6.89 41.25
CA LEU A 108 -13.15 6.63 39.84
C LEU A 108 -14.69 6.55 39.69
N LYS A 109 -15.26 7.30 38.73
CA LYS A 109 -16.67 7.77 38.74
C LYS A 109 -17.20 7.65 37.30
N SER A 110 -18.34 7.04 36.97
CA SER A 110 -19.59 6.89 37.74
C SER A 110 -20.32 5.54 37.60
N THR A 111 -19.83 4.58 36.81
CA THR A 111 -20.13 3.16 37.09
C THR A 111 -19.46 2.76 38.39
N GLN A 112 -19.84 1.62 38.98
CA GLN A 112 -19.09 1.04 40.09
C GLN A 112 -17.70 0.64 39.61
N LEU A 113 -16.77 1.57 39.73
CA LEU A 113 -15.36 1.30 39.69
C LEU A 113 -14.99 0.60 40.97
N THR A 114 -15.10 -0.73 40.92
CA THR A 114 -14.46 -1.64 41.85
C THR A 114 -12.97 -1.33 41.82
N VAL A 115 -12.51 -0.45 42.71
CA VAL A 115 -11.10 -0.16 42.94
C VAL A 115 -10.48 -1.44 43.46
N VAL A 116 -9.85 -2.21 42.58
CA VAL A 116 -9.08 -3.41 42.93
C VAL A 116 -7.71 -2.98 43.47
N GLY A 117 -7.72 -2.22 44.57
CA GLY A 117 -6.52 -1.71 45.23
C GLY A 117 -5.80 -0.56 44.52
N SER A 118 -4.57 -0.29 44.98
CA SER A 118 -3.67 0.70 44.42
C SER A 118 -3.01 0.23 43.13
N ASN A 119 -2.86 1.13 42.16
CA ASN A 119 -2.12 0.86 40.92
C ASN A 119 -0.70 0.37 41.24
N PRO A 120 -0.27 -0.81 40.77
CA PRO A 120 0.97 -1.40 41.23
C PRO A 120 2.19 -0.74 40.56
N SER A 121 3.32 -0.72 41.27
CA SER A 121 4.61 -0.25 40.77
C SER A 121 5.24 -1.16 39.71
N THR A 122 4.50 -2.16 39.24
CA THR A 122 4.70 -3.07 38.10
C THR A 122 3.39 -3.87 38.02
N GLY A 123 2.59 -3.71 36.95
CA GLY A 123 1.29 -4.37 36.76
C GLY A 123 0.14 -3.43 36.40
N TRP A 124 -1.09 -3.93 36.42
CA TRP A 124 -2.37 -3.26 36.11
C TRP A 124 -3.30 -3.34 37.34
N VAL A 125 -4.31 -2.50 37.61
CA VAL A 125 -5.04 -1.43 36.88
C VAL A 125 -5.89 -1.88 35.68
N GLY A 126 -6.95 -2.61 36.00
CA GLY A 126 -8.18 -2.64 35.23
C GLY A 126 -9.28 -1.98 36.06
N ASP A 127 -10.02 -1.07 35.46
CA ASP A 127 -11.05 -0.28 36.11
C ASP A 127 -12.15 0.03 35.06
N ALA A 128 -13.36 0.46 35.43
CA ALA A 128 -14.38 0.87 34.44
C ALA A 128 -14.02 2.16 33.64
N ASN A 129 -12.78 2.66 33.69
CA ASN A 129 -12.23 3.64 32.75
C ASN A 129 -11.27 2.99 31.73
N GLY A 130 -10.87 1.73 31.93
CA GLY A 130 -10.05 0.97 31.00
C GLY A 130 -8.97 0.12 31.67
N ILE A 131 -8.08 -0.37 30.83
CA ILE A 131 -6.96 -1.25 31.15
C ILE A 131 -5.69 -0.44 30.97
N ARG A 132 -4.92 -0.31 32.04
CA ARG A 132 -3.69 0.50 32.11
C ARG A 132 -2.56 -0.36 32.68
N MET A 133 -1.66 -0.89 31.84
CA MET A 133 -0.65 -1.86 32.30
C MET A 133 0.70 -1.19 32.52
N TYR A 134 1.30 -1.32 33.70
CA TYR A 134 2.59 -0.72 34.06
C TYR A 134 3.71 -1.78 34.18
N GLN A 135 4.97 -1.38 34.03
CA GLN A 135 6.17 -2.20 34.28
C GLN A 135 7.24 -1.30 34.92
N SER A 136 7.76 -1.63 36.10
CA SER A 136 8.58 -0.69 36.90
C SER A 136 7.92 0.69 37.04
N SER A 137 6.59 0.70 37.22
CA SER A 137 5.70 1.87 37.25
C SER A 137 5.52 2.59 35.90
N VAL A 138 5.92 1.99 34.78
CA VAL A 138 5.83 2.58 33.43
C VAL A 138 4.68 1.98 32.63
N LEU A 139 3.67 2.79 32.30
CA LEU A 139 2.52 2.39 31.48
C LEU A 139 2.96 1.93 30.06
N LYS A 140 2.71 0.65 29.73
CA LYS A 140 3.00 -0.01 28.45
C LYS A 140 1.78 -0.20 27.55
N VAL A 141 0.59 -0.27 28.15
CA VAL A 141 -0.68 -0.48 27.43
C VAL A 141 -1.75 0.40 28.06
N ASN A 142 -2.56 1.06 27.24
CA ASN A 142 -3.73 1.83 27.65
C ASN A 142 -4.90 1.51 26.69
N ILE A 143 -5.97 0.90 27.19
CA ILE A 143 -7.14 0.49 26.39
C ILE A 143 -8.42 0.90 27.16
N PRO A 144 -9.23 1.84 26.67
CA PRO A 144 -10.46 2.28 27.35
C PRO A 144 -11.56 1.21 27.27
N VAL A 145 -12.57 1.31 28.14
CA VAL A 145 -13.70 0.34 28.21
C VAL A 145 -14.65 0.36 27.01
N SER A 146 -14.58 1.34 26.11
CA SER A 146 -15.40 1.37 24.89
C SER A 146 -14.77 2.24 23.79
N GLY A 147 -15.16 1.97 22.54
CA GLY A 147 -14.75 2.73 21.36
C GLY A 147 -13.51 2.18 20.64
N ALA A 148 -13.10 2.88 19.58
CA ALA A 148 -11.78 2.70 18.99
C ALA A 148 -10.79 3.62 19.73
N PRO A 149 -9.78 3.08 20.45
CA PRO A 149 -8.79 3.91 21.11
C PRO A 149 -8.02 4.74 20.08
N SER A 150 -8.32 6.04 20.03
CA SER A 150 -7.60 6.99 19.20
C SER A 150 -6.40 7.55 19.96
N PHE A 151 -5.26 7.55 19.29
CA PHE A 151 -4.10 8.33 19.69
C PHE A 151 -4.04 9.51 18.74
N THR A 152 -4.19 10.72 19.28
CA THR A 152 -4.07 11.98 18.52
C THR A 152 -2.63 12.49 18.60
N ALA A 153 -2.13 13.08 17.50
CA ALA A 153 -0.71 13.42 17.28
C ALA A 153 0.18 12.18 17.04
N ASP A 154 1.50 12.40 17.00
CA ASP A 154 2.48 11.44 16.52
C ASP A 154 2.63 10.22 17.45
N ILE A 155 2.67 9.02 16.84
CA ILE A 155 3.06 7.78 17.51
C ILE A 155 4.50 7.49 17.12
N THR A 156 5.44 7.78 18.02
CA THR A 156 6.88 7.55 17.79
C THR A 156 7.37 6.35 18.59
N GLY A 157 7.91 5.35 17.90
CA GLY A 157 8.58 4.21 18.52
C GLY A 157 10.06 4.49 18.75
N GLY A 158 10.58 4.16 19.94
CA GLY A 158 12.04 4.03 20.16
C GLY A 158 12.64 2.76 19.54
N SER A 159 11.79 1.92 18.96
CA SER A 159 12.08 0.72 18.18
C SER A 159 10.85 0.49 17.26
N ASN A 160 10.52 -0.74 16.93
CA ASN A 160 9.44 -1.06 16.00
C ASN A 160 8.05 -0.59 16.49
N ILE A 161 7.28 0.05 15.61
CA ILE A 161 5.84 0.22 15.76
C ILE A 161 5.18 -0.93 14.99
N ASN A 162 4.68 -1.93 15.72
CA ASN A 162 4.05 -3.10 15.12
C ASN A 162 2.53 -2.89 15.02
N ILE A 163 2.01 -2.72 13.81
CA ILE A 163 0.57 -2.76 13.53
C ILE A 163 0.23 -4.17 13.07
N THR A 164 -0.52 -4.92 13.88
CA THR A 164 -0.88 -6.33 13.61
C THR A 164 -2.22 -6.50 12.87
N GLY A 165 -3.00 -5.41 12.78
CA GLY A 165 -4.22 -5.33 11.98
C GLY A 165 -4.03 -4.44 10.75
N ASN A 166 -5.13 -3.85 10.27
CA ASN A 166 -5.09 -2.99 9.08
C ASN A 166 -4.62 -1.57 9.43
N GLY A 167 -3.47 -1.15 8.87
CA GLY A 167 -3.07 0.25 8.85
C GLY A 167 -3.76 0.99 7.69
N ILE A 168 -4.64 1.95 8.00
CA ILE A 168 -5.26 2.83 7.01
C ILE A 168 -4.69 4.24 7.19
N PHE A 169 -3.98 4.73 6.17
CA PHE A 169 -3.29 6.02 6.19
C PHE A 169 -4.01 7.01 5.28
N ASN A 170 -4.88 7.84 5.87
CA ASN A 170 -5.62 8.90 5.17
C ASN A 170 -5.03 10.30 5.41
N GLY A 171 -3.84 10.37 6.03
CA GLY A 171 -3.19 11.63 6.41
C GLY A 171 -2.45 12.31 5.27
N LEU A 172 -1.77 13.40 5.59
CA LEU A 172 -0.92 14.17 4.69
C LEU A 172 0.44 14.41 5.36
N SER A 173 1.53 13.98 4.72
CA SER A 173 2.90 14.33 5.07
C SER A 173 3.55 15.00 3.87
N THR A 174 4.15 16.18 4.08
CA THR A 174 4.83 16.95 3.03
C THR A 174 6.32 16.63 3.07
N SER A 175 6.87 16.26 1.91
CA SER A 175 8.29 15.95 1.72
C SER A 175 8.86 16.71 0.51
N THR A 176 10.17 16.62 0.27
CA THR A 176 10.81 17.16 -0.94
C THR A 176 10.23 16.59 -2.25
N PHE A 177 9.60 15.41 -2.20
CA PHE A 177 8.97 14.75 -3.33
C PHE A 177 7.45 15.00 -3.42
N GLY A 178 6.94 15.94 -2.62
CA GLY A 178 5.52 16.29 -2.55
C GLY A 178 4.80 15.66 -1.37
N ASN A 179 3.47 15.62 -1.47
CA ASN A 179 2.59 15.20 -0.39
C ASN A 179 2.21 13.72 -0.52
N ALA A 180 2.34 12.95 0.57
CA ALA A 180 1.95 11.53 0.64
C ALA A 180 1.38 11.19 2.02
N ALA A 181 0.49 10.20 2.09
CA ALA A 181 -0.06 9.72 3.37
C ALA A 181 0.96 8.89 4.19
N VAL A 182 1.99 8.35 3.53
CA VAL A 182 3.08 7.60 4.13
C VAL A 182 4.40 8.06 3.49
N THR A 183 5.36 8.48 4.31
CA THR A 183 6.71 8.88 3.90
C THR A 183 7.73 8.07 4.70
N ALA A 184 8.33 7.05 4.08
CA ALA A 184 9.22 6.10 4.76
C ALA A 184 10.70 6.32 4.42
N ASN A 185 11.60 6.01 5.38
CA ASN A 185 13.06 6.10 5.23
C ASN A 185 13.58 7.44 4.66
N GLN A 186 13.00 8.57 5.09
CA GLN A 186 13.41 9.90 4.63
C GLN A 186 14.89 10.23 4.95
N SER A 187 15.45 9.62 6.00
CA SER A 187 16.87 9.72 6.35
C SER A 187 17.81 8.91 5.47
N GLN A 188 17.27 8.05 4.59
CA GLN A 188 18.03 7.18 3.67
C GLN A 188 19.01 6.20 4.35
N ASN A 189 18.84 5.97 5.66
CA ASN A 189 19.73 5.10 6.45
C ASN A 189 19.35 3.61 6.37
N ALA A 190 18.10 3.28 6.02
CA ALA A 190 17.69 1.89 5.79
C ALA A 190 17.89 1.50 4.31
N LEU A 191 18.20 0.23 4.06
CA LEU A 191 18.32 -0.32 2.70
C LEU A 191 17.01 -0.23 1.91
N ASN A 192 15.87 -0.41 2.58
CA ASN A 192 14.54 -0.38 1.99
C ASN A 192 13.65 0.60 2.78
N GLY A 193 12.82 1.37 2.07
CA GLY A 193 11.85 2.27 2.71
C GLY A 193 10.54 1.59 3.10
N ILE A 194 9.90 0.93 2.13
CA ILE A 194 8.72 0.09 2.31
C ILE A 194 9.01 -1.22 1.62
N VAL A 195 8.64 -2.34 2.24
CA VAL A 195 8.62 -3.64 1.56
C VAL A 195 7.25 -4.27 1.77
N GLY A 196 6.52 -4.46 0.67
CA GLY A 196 5.26 -5.19 0.67
C GLY A 196 5.51 -6.64 0.25
N TYR A 197 5.04 -7.57 1.06
CA TYR A 197 5.07 -9.01 0.79
C TYR A 197 3.63 -9.52 0.69
N ALA A 198 3.41 -10.51 -0.16
CA ALA A 198 2.18 -11.30 -0.18
C ALA A 198 2.54 -12.78 -0.02
N ASP A 199 1.61 -13.56 0.51
CA ASP A 199 1.87 -14.97 0.78
C ASP A 199 2.04 -15.79 -0.51
N SER A 200 2.93 -16.76 -0.41
CA SER A 200 3.42 -17.66 -1.44
C SER A 200 2.37 -18.60 -2.05
N GLY A 201 1.23 -18.82 -1.37
CA GLY A 201 0.28 -19.88 -1.71
C GLY A 201 -0.68 -19.60 -2.86
N SER A 202 -0.98 -18.34 -3.19
CA SER A 202 -2.15 -18.03 -4.03
C SER A 202 -2.10 -16.73 -4.83
N GLY A 203 -0.90 -16.24 -5.18
CA GLY A 203 -0.74 -15.12 -6.12
C GLY A 203 -1.22 -13.76 -5.60
N GLY A 204 -1.06 -13.48 -4.31
CA GLY A 204 -1.36 -12.17 -3.75
C GLY A 204 -0.39 -11.08 -4.19
N THR A 205 -0.77 -9.81 -4.04
CA THR A 205 0.04 -8.65 -4.43
C THR A 205 0.61 -7.93 -3.23
N GLY A 206 1.94 -7.81 -3.13
CA GLY A 206 2.61 -7.14 -2.01
C GLY A 206 2.40 -5.62 -1.95
N VAL A 207 2.35 -4.97 -3.12
CA VAL A 207 2.03 -3.53 -3.26
C VAL A 207 1.16 -3.34 -4.51
N ILE A 208 -0.02 -2.74 -4.35
CA ILE A 208 -0.87 -2.30 -5.46
C ILE A 208 -0.81 -0.77 -5.52
N ALA A 209 -0.55 -0.24 -6.71
CA ALA A 209 -0.59 1.19 -6.99
C ALA A 209 -1.70 1.47 -8.01
N VAL A 210 -2.65 2.35 -7.67
CA VAL A 210 -3.79 2.69 -8.54
C VAL A 210 -3.90 4.20 -8.68
N GLY A 211 -3.95 4.68 -9.92
CA GLY A 211 -4.24 6.07 -10.26
C GLY A 211 -5.53 6.14 -11.08
N SER A 212 -6.33 7.17 -10.84
CA SER A 212 -7.58 7.42 -11.58
C SER A 212 -7.39 8.55 -12.61
N GLY A 213 -7.99 8.40 -13.79
CA GLY A 213 -7.92 9.39 -14.87
C GLY A 213 -6.49 9.61 -15.37
N LEU A 214 -5.94 10.81 -15.13
CA LEU A 214 -4.58 11.20 -15.52
C LEU A 214 -3.56 11.10 -14.37
N ALA A 215 -3.94 10.55 -13.22
CA ALA A 215 -3.06 10.43 -12.07
C ALA A 215 -1.97 9.35 -12.27
N VAL A 216 -0.73 9.67 -11.88
CA VAL A 216 0.36 8.69 -11.87
C VAL A 216 0.17 7.75 -10.68
N ALA A 217 -0.10 6.47 -10.96
CA ALA A 217 -0.26 5.44 -9.93
C ALA A 217 1.03 5.17 -9.16
N LEU A 218 2.15 5.04 -9.88
CA LEU A 218 3.48 4.77 -9.36
C LEU A 218 4.52 5.59 -10.13
N LEU A 219 5.34 6.35 -9.41
CA LEU A 219 6.50 7.04 -9.96
C LEU A 219 7.78 6.46 -9.32
N ALA A 220 8.60 5.81 -10.13
CA ALA A 220 9.92 5.34 -9.72
C ALA A 220 11.01 6.19 -10.38
N SER A 221 11.72 7.00 -9.59
CA SER A 221 12.85 7.80 -10.05
C SER A 221 14.17 7.03 -9.87
N GLY A 222 15.00 6.98 -10.92
CA GLY A 222 16.23 6.22 -10.95
C GLY A 222 16.05 4.78 -11.47
N ARG A 223 16.86 3.83 -10.97
CA ARG A 223 16.89 2.45 -11.50
C ARG A 223 15.86 1.57 -10.81
N SER A 224 14.80 1.22 -11.54
CA SER A 224 13.89 0.13 -11.18
C SER A 224 14.48 -1.22 -11.60
N ASN A 225 14.35 -2.25 -10.76
CA ASN A 225 14.78 -3.62 -11.07
C ASN A 225 13.61 -4.58 -10.83
N PHE A 226 13.22 -5.33 -11.86
CA PHE A 226 12.17 -6.34 -11.79
C PHE A 226 12.83 -7.72 -11.81
N GLN A 227 12.76 -8.44 -10.69
CA GLN A 227 13.28 -9.80 -10.60
C GLN A 227 12.17 -10.80 -11.00
N GLY A 228 12.30 -11.37 -12.20
CA GLY A 228 11.29 -12.24 -12.82
C GLY A 228 10.54 -11.54 -13.96
N ASN A 229 9.30 -11.96 -14.20
CA ASN A 229 8.51 -11.47 -15.33
C ASN A 229 7.80 -10.14 -15.00
N ALA A 230 8.11 -9.08 -15.73
CA ALA A 230 7.34 -7.84 -15.71
C ALA A 230 6.30 -7.87 -16.85
N SER A 231 5.02 -7.79 -16.50
CA SER A 231 3.91 -7.73 -17.46
C SER A 231 3.34 -6.32 -17.52
N PHE A 232 3.29 -5.74 -18.72
CA PHE A 232 2.74 -4.40 -18.96
C PHE A 232 1.53 -4.51 -19.88
N GLN A 233 0.38 -4.03 -19.42
CA GLN A 233 -0.85 -3.98 -20.22
C GLN A 233 -1.01 -2.57 -20.80
N GLY A 234 -0.63 -2.39 -22.07
CA GLY A 234 -0.66 -1.10 -22.76
C GLY A 234 0.67 -0.79 -23.44
N GLY A 235 0.93 0.49 -23.71
CA GLY A 235 2.19 0.95 -24.31
C GLY A 235 3.31 1.13 -23.28
N ILE A 236 4.52 0.69 -23.64
CA ILE A 236 5.76 1.09 -22.96
C ILE A 236 6.44 2.12 -23.86
N SER A 237 6.73 3.31 -23.33
CA SER A 237 7.57 4.30 -24.02
C SER A 237 8.97 4.35 -23.40
N THR A 238 9.98 4.50 -24.24
CA THR A 238 11.36 4.79 -23.83
C THR A 238 11.82 6.03 -24.57
N THR A 239 12.48 6.94 -23.86
CA THR A 239 13.18 8.11 -24.42
C THR A 239 14.68 7.89 -24.55
N SER A 240 15.19 6.73 -24.11
CA SER A 240 16.60 6.37 -24.24
C SER A 240 16.92 5.94 -25.67
N THR A 241 17.99 6.51 -26.23
CA THR A 241 18.58 6.09 -27.52
C THR A 241 19.59 4.95 -27.37
N THR A 242 19.82 4.44 -26.16
CA THR A 242 20.74 3.32 -25.91
C THR A 242 20.15 2.01 -26.44
N LEU A 243 20.95 1.25 -27.20
CA LEU A 243 20.57 -0.06 -27.71
C LEU A 243 20.32 -1.06 -26.57
N VAL A 244 19.12 -1.67 -26.56
CA VAL A 244 18.76 -2.76 -25.65
C VAL A 244 19.00 -4.09 -26.36
N SER A 245 20.23 -4.62 -26.27
CA SER A 245 20.69 -5.78 -27.04
C SER A 245 19.97 -7.10 -26.70
N ASN A 246 19.29 -7.17 -25.56
CA ASN A 246 18.49 -8.31 -25.12
C ASN A 246 16.97 -8.11 -25.31
N LEU A 247 16.54 -7.05 -26.00
CA LEU A 247 15.13 -6.84 -26.33
C LEU A 247 14.72 -7.76 -27.49
N ASN A 248 14.03 -8.85 -27.17
CA ASN A 248 13.46 -9.77 -28.15
C ASN A 248 12.01 -9.35 -28.50
N ALA A 249 11.87 -8.40 -29.42
CA ALA A 249 10.56 -7.98 -29.92
C ALA A 249 10.12 -8.85 -31.10
N ASP A 250 8.93 -9.47 -30.99
CA ASP A 250 8.31 -10.27 -32.05
C ASP A 250 7.91 -9.42 -33.28
N MET A 251 7.55 -8.16 -33.04
CA MET A 251 7.23 -7.18 -34.09
C MET A 251 8.03 -5.89 -33.93
N VAL A 252 8.41 -5.31 -35.07
CA VAL A 252 8.94 -3.94 -35.20
C VAL A 252 7.95 -3.17 -36.07
N ASP A 253 7.50 -2.00 -35.60
CA ASP A 253 6.49 -1.16 -36.28
C ASP A 253 5.21 -1.94 -36.72
N GLY A 254 4.74 -2.86 -35.86
CA GLY A 254 3.59 -3.71 -36.14
C GLY A 254 3.81 -4.76 -37.25
N LYS A 255 5.07 -5.04 -37.62
CA LYS A 255 5.46 -6.08 -38.58
C LYS A 255 6.35 -7.12 -37.92
N HIS A 256 6.05 -8.40 -38.09
CA HIS A 256 7.01 -9.46 -37.75
C HIS A 256 8.26 -9.35 -38.63
N ALA A 257 9.39 -9.92 -38.18
CA ALA A 257 10.64 -9.91 -38.93
C ALA A 257 10.51 -10.42 -40.38
N VAL A 258 9.65 -11.42 -40.62
CA VAL A 258 9.37 -11.96 -41.97
C VAL A 258 8.64 -10.99 -42.90
N SER A 259 8.03 -9.93 -42.37
CA SER A 259 7.34 -8.87 -43.12
C SER A 259 8.21 -7.62 -43.31
N LEU A 260 9.42 -7.58 -42.74
CA LEU A 260 10.44 -6.55 -43.02
C LEU A 260 11.17 -6.89 -44.34
N CYS A 261 10.42 -6.84 -45.43
CA CYS A 261 10.89 -7.23 -46.76
C CYS A 261 11.62 -6.08 -47.46
N SER A 262 12.60 -6.41 -48.30
CA SER A 262 13.19 -5.45 -49.24
C SER A 262 12.51 -5.54 -50.61
N THR A 263 12.10 -4.42 -51.19
CA THR A 263 11.47 -4.39 -52.53
C THR A 263 12.53 -4.17 -53.61
N VAL A 264 12.61 -5.08 -54.58
CA VAL A 264 13.39 -4.93 -55.81
C VAL A 264 12.45 -4.46 -56.93
N VAL A 265 12.84 -3.41 -57.65
CA VAL A 265 12.04 -2.80 -58.73
C VAL A 265 12.72 -3.03 -60.08
N PRO A 266 12.33 -4.08 -60.84
CA PRO A 266 12.77 -4.30 -62.22
C PRO A 266 12.07 -3.36 -63.21
N GLU A 267 12.38 -3.48 -64.52
CA GLU A 267 11.77 -2.67 -65.58
C GLU A 267 10.23 -2.86 -65.70
N THR A 268 9.70 -3.99 -65.25
CA THR A 268 8.26 -4.28 -65.20
C THR A 268 7.90 -5.07 -63.92
N GLY A 269 6.93 -4.57 -63.15
CA GLY A 269 6.49 -5.19 -61.90
C GLY A 269 7.39 -4.88 -60.69
N THR A 270 7.17 -5.59 -59.58
CA THR A 270 7.99 -5.50 -58.36
C THR A 270 8.21 -6.89 -57.77
N CYS A 271 9.33 -7.09 -57.08
CA CYS A 271 9.66 -8.31 -56.36
C CYS A 271 9.88 -7.99 -54.88
N THR A 272 9.26 -8.76 -53.98
CA THR A 272 9.38 -8.58 -52.53
C THR A 272 10.28 -9.67 -51.97
N VAL A 273 11.46 -9.30 -51.48
CA VAL A 273 12.46 -10.21 -50.91
C VAL A 273 12.22 -10.35 -49.41
N SER A 274 11.81 -11.55 -48.99
CA SER A 274 11.48 -11.89 -47.60
C SER A 274 12.07 -13.25 -47.23
N GLY A 275 12.69 -13.36 -46.04
CA GLY A 275 13.07 -14.63 -45.38
C GLY A 275 14.11 -15.53 -46.09
N GLY A 276 13.83 -15.98 -47.32
CA GLY A 276 14.62 -16.92 -48.11
C GLY A 276 15.61 -16.31 -49.12
N GLY A 277 15.77 -14.97 -49.12
CA GLY A 277 16.70 -14.28 -50.01
C GLY A 277 16.17 -13.98 -51.42
N PHE A 278 17.05 -13.50 -52.30
CA PHE A 278 16.74 -13.10 -53.67
C PHE A 278 17.38 -14.08 -54.67
N ASN A 279 16.61 -14.54 -55.66
CA ASN A 279 17.10 -15.42 -56.72
C ASN A 279 16.88 -14.76 -58.09
N LEU A 280 17.92 -14.69 -58.92
CA LEU A 280 17.87 -14.20 -60.29
C LEU A 280 18.11 -15.37 -61.24
N ILE A 281 17.11 -15.70 -62.05
CA ILE A 281 17.18 -16.76 -63.06
C ILE A 281 17.23 -16.08 -64.43
N SER A 282 18.29 -16.35 -65.19
CA SER A 282 18.43 -15.94 -66.60
C SER A 282 18.50 -17.19 -67.48
N ASN A 283 17.72 -17.21 -68.56
CA ASN A 283 17.72 -18.29 -69.54
C ASN A 283 18.52 -17.94 -70.81
N VAL A 284 19.19 -16.79 -70.85
CA VAL A 284 20.05 -16.39 -71.98
C VAL A 284 21.33 -17.19 -71.94
N THR A 285 21.77 -17.71 -73.09
CA THR A 285 22.94 -18.59 -73.13
C THR A 285 24.23 -17.83 -72.81
N SER A 286 25.26 -18.57 -72.40
CA SER A 286 26.60 -18.01 -72.17
C SER A 286 26.60 -16.85 -71.16
N GLN A 287 25.75 -16.87 -70.13
CA GLN A 287 25.76 -15.89 -69.04
C GLN A 287 26.11 -16.54 -67.71
N GLN A 288 26.81 -15.79 -66.85
CA GLN A 288 26.85 -16.07 -65.41
C GLN A 288 26.38 -14.87 -64.60
N VAL A 289 25.79 -15.16 -63.44
CA VAL A 289 25.39 -14.17 -62.44
C VAL A 289 26.26 -14.38 -61.21
N ARG A 290 26.95 -13.32 -60.77
CA ARG A 290 27.71 -13.33 -59.51
C ARG A 290 27.51 -12.04 -58.71
N GLY A 291 27.66 -12.13 -57.40
CA GLY A 291 27.70 -10.94 -56.55
C GLY A 291 28.94 -10.08 -56.82
N ASN A 292 28.82 -8.76 -56.64
CA ASN A 292 29.93 -7.81 -56.75
C ASN A 292 30.67 -7.57 -55.42
N ASN A 293 30.49 -8.46 -54.43
CA ASN A 293 30.92 -8.30 -53.02
C ASN A 293 30.31 -7.06 -52.31
N SER A 294 29.16 -6.57 -52.80
CA SER A 294 28.38 -5.48 -52.24
C SER A 294 26.88 -5.72 -52.56
N ASN A 295 26.08 -4.65 -52.65
CA ASN A 295 24.64 -4.70 -52.94
C ASN A 295 24.28 -4.87 -54.43
N GLY A 296 25.17 -5.41 -55.27
CA GLY A 296 24.97 -5.53 -56.71
C GLY A 296 25.23 -6.93 -57.27
N LEU A 297 24.54 -7.25 -58.37
CA LEU A 297 24.80 -8.42 -59.19
C LEU A 297 25.51 -8.01 -60.48
N ILE A 298 26.46 -8.83 -60.91
CA ILE A 298 27.11 -8.75 -62.21
C ILE A 298 26.52 -9.87 -63.06
N ILE A 299 25.89 -9.48 -64.16
CA ILE A 299 25.49 -10.36 -65.25
C ILE A 299 26.54 -10.17 -66.34
N GLU A 300 27.28 -11.22 -66.67
CA GLU A 300 28.38 -11.15 -67.64
C GLU A 300 28.41 -12.36 -68.58
N THR A 301 28.90 -12.15 -69.80
CA THR A 301 28.99 -13.19 -70.81
C THR A 301 30.20 -14.10 -70.58
N VAL A 302 29.98 -15.42 -70.58
CA VAL A 302 30.98 -16.46 -70.37
C VAL A 302 31.00 -17.39 -71.59
N SER A 303 32.12 -17.39 -72.31
CA SER A 303 32.34 -18.30 -73.45
C SER A 303 33.51 -19.26 -73.22
N ASP A 304 33.80 -19.57 -71.95
CA ASP A 304 34.86 -20.50 -71.54
C ASP A 304 34.57 -21.94 -71.98
N GLU A 305 35.61 -22.71 -72.31
CA GLU A 305 35.47 -24.12 -72.67
C GLU A 305 35.05 -24.98 -71.47
N ARG A 306 35.52 -24.63 -70.26
CA ARG A 306 35.25 -25.37 -69.02
C ARG A 306 33.78 -25.35 -68.59
N THR A 307 32.99 -24.42 -69.14
CA THR A 307 31.55 -24.27 -68.88
C THR A 307 30.69 -24.88 -69.99
N LYS A 308 31.28 -25.65 -70.91
CA LYS A 308 30.61 -26.22 -72.09
C LYS A 308 30.88 -27.73 -72.19
N PHE A 309 29.97 -28.43 -72.87
CA PHE A 309 30.11 -29.85 -73.21
C PHE A 309 29.59 -30.08 -74.63
N ASP A 310 29.91 -31.24 -75.21
CA ASP A 310 29.49 -31.66 -76.57
C ASP A 310 29.77 -30.62 -77.69
N ILE A 311 31.01 -30.09 -77.70
CA ILE A 311 31.42 -29.04 -78.64
C ILE A 311 31.68 -29.65 -80.02
N HIS A 312 30.81 -29.35 -80.99
CA HIS A 312 30.95 -29.76 -82.38
C HIS A 312 31.00 -28.55 -83.34
N PRO A 313 31.43 -28.71 -84.61
CA PRO A 313 31.33 -27.66 -85.61
C PRO A 313 29.89 -27.20 -85.85
N GLU A 314 29.73 -25.92 -86.19
CA GLU A 314 28.45 -25.35 -86.62
C GLU A 314 27.94 -26.04 -87.91
N THR A 315 26.63 -26.18 -88.02
CA THR A 315 25.93 -26.80 -89.17
C THR A 315 25.02 -25.83 -89.90
N LEU A 316 24.45 -24.84 -89.20
CA LEU A 316 23.62 -23.80 -89.79
C LEU A 316 24.53 -22.78 -90.47
N GLY A 317 24.48 -22.73 -91.81
CA GLY A 317 25.40 -21.94 -92.63
C GLY A 317 24.70 -20.90 -93.50
N LEU A 318 25.27 -20.66 -94.69
CA LEU A 318 24.78 -19.72 -95.68
C LEU A 318 23.31 -19.98 -96.04
N ASP A 319 22.96 -21.21 -96.39
CA ASP A 319 21.60 -21.60 -96.79
C ASP A 319 20.56 -21.30 -95.67
N PHE A 320 20.96 -21.41 -94.40
CA PHE A 320 20.12 -21.05 -93.26
C PHE A 320 20.00 -19.52 -93.14
N ILE A 321 21.12 -18.79 -93.14
CA ILE A 321 21.14 -17.33 -93.02
C ILE A 321 20.39 -16.64 -94.16
N ASP A 322 20.55 -17.11 -95.40
CA ASP A 322 19.82 -16.60 -96.58
C ASP A 322 18.30 -16.90 -96.49
N SER A 323 17.90 -17.90 -95.69
CA SER A 323 16.50 -18.22 -95.40
C SER A 323 15.91 -17.45 -94.21
N VAL A 324 16.73 -16.79 -93.37
CA VAL A 324 16.25 -15.99 -92.24
C VAL A 324 15.65 -14.67 -92.74
N ASN A 325 14.37 -14.46 -92.48
CA ASN A 325 13.69 -13.21 -92.76
C ASN A 325 14.09 -12.12 -91.74
N PHE A 326 15.15 -11.39 -92.02
CA PHE A 326 15.56 -10.22 -91.23
C PHE A 326 14.61 -9.04 -91.47
N ILE A 327 14.03 -8.54 -90.38
CA ILE A 327 13.03 -7.48 -90.36
C ILE A 327 13.47 -6.30 -89.49
N THR A 328 12.79 -5.16 -89.69
CA THR A 328 12.80 -4.04 -88.75
C THR A 328 11.43 -3.96 -88.08
N PHE A 329 11.39 -3.88 -86.75
CA PHE A 329 10.17 -3.84 -85.95
C PHE A 329 10.24 -2.74 -84.88
N ARG A 330 9.12 -2.47 -84.21
CA ARG A 330 9.09 -1.59 -83.03
C ARG A 330 8.48 -2.32 -81.85
N ASN A 331 9.04 -2.12 -80.66
CA ASN A 331 8.44 -2.68 -79.45
C ASN A 331 7.15 -1.91 -79.12
N LYS A 332 6.05 -2.63 -78.81
CA LYS A 332 4.76 -2.04 -78.43
C LYS A 332 4.89 -1.11 -77.21
N SER A 333 5.80 -1.38 -76.28
CA SER A 333 6.04 -0.53 -75.10
C SER A 333 6.96 0.68 -75.39
N LYS A 334 7.72 0.67 -76.49
CA LYS A 334 8.65 1.73 -76.90
C LYS A 334 8.51 2.02 -78.42
N PRO A 335 7.35 2.51 -78.89
CA PRO A 335 7.02 2.60 -80.32
C PRO A 335 7.78 3.70 -81.10
N GLY A 336 8.61 4.50 -80.41
CA GLY A 336 9.50 5.49 -81.02
C GLY A 336 10.85 4.93 -81.48
N LEU A 337 11.18 3.68 -81.14
CA LEU A 337 12.45 3.04 -81.51
C LEU A 337 12.22 1.95 -82.57
N ASN A 338 13.05 1.97 -83.61
CA ASN A 338 13.20 0.86 -84.54
C ASN A 338 14.24 -0.12 -83.99
N TYR A 339 13.91 -1.41 -84.02
CA TYR A 339 14.76 -2.54 -83.65
C TYR A 339 14.94 -3.41 -84.90
N HIS A 340 16.11 -4.02 -85.05
CA HIS A 340 16.47 -4.84 -86.22
C HIS A 340 16.75 -6.27 -85.77
N GLY A 341 16.25 -7.26 -86.51
CA GLY A 341 16.35 -8.66 -86.08
C GLY A 341 15.37 -9.58 -86.81
N TRP A 342 14.83 -10.55 -86.09
CA TRP A 342 13.82 -11.51 -86.57
C TRP A 342 12.78 -11.75 -85.46
N THR A 343 11.61 -12.32 -85.81
CA THR A 343 10.72 -12.90 -84.80
C THR A 343 11.05 -14.38 -84.60
N ALA A 344 10.87 -14.91 -83.39
CA ALA A 344 11.03 -16.34 -83.14
C ALA A 344 10.10 -17.19 -84.05
N GLN A 345 8.93 -16.65 -84.39
CA GLN A 345 7.98 -17.26 -85.33
C GLN A 345 8.55 -17.42 -86.75
N ASN A 346 9.49 -16.57 -87.18
CA ASN A 346 10.17 -16.72 -88.47
C ASN A 346 11.15 -17.91 -88.48
N LEU A 347 11.67 -18.31 -87.31
CA LEU A 347 12.60 -19.43 -87.18
C LEU A 347 11.89 -20.79 -87.06
N ILE A 348 10.62 -20.84 -86.62
CA ILE A 348 9.84 -22.09 -86.52
C ILE A 348 9.95 -23.00 -87.76
N PRO A 349 9.68 -22.52 -89.00
CA PRO A 349 9.81 -23.38 -90.19
C PRO A 349 11.27 -23.73 -90.53
N LEU A 350 12.24 -22.85 -90.22
CA LEU A 350 13.66 -23.07 -90.52
C LEU A 350 14.30 -24.10 -89.58
N MET A 351 13.85 -24.13 -88.33
CA MET A 351 14.28 -25.06 -87.28
C MET A 351 13.41 -26.34 -87.24
N ASN A 352 12.48 -26.52 -88.18
CA ASN A 352 11.51 -27.63 -88.21
C ASN A 352 10.71 -27.80 -86.89
N GLY A 353 10.40 -26.70 -86.20
CA GLY A 353 9.69 -26.73 -84.91
C GLY A 353 10.47 -27.32 -83.74
N LYS A 354 11.81 -27.40 -83.83
CA LYS A 354 12.69 -27.74 -82.70
C LYS A 354 12.74 -26.56 -81.71
N PHE A 355 12.10 -26.75 -80.55
CA PHE A 355 12.05 -25.76 -79.47
C PHE A 355 13.09 -26.00 -78.36
N ASP A 356 14.01 -26.94 -78.59
CA ASP A 356 15.13 -27.37 -77.76
C ASP A 356 16.46 -26.67 -78.14
N ASP A 357 16.39 -25.57 -78.89
CA ASP A 357 17.53 -24.80 -79.38
C ASP A 357 17.55 -23.37 -78.81
N ALA A 358 18.73 -22.80 -78.58
CA ALA A 358 18.85 -21.41 -78.12
C ALA A 358 18.25 -20.41 -79.13
N LEU A 359 18.36 -20.69 -80.43
CA LEU A 359 17.77 -19.90 -81.51
C LEU A 359 16.24 -19.95 -81.50
N LEU A 360 15.61 -21.01 -80.97
CA LEU A 360 14.16 -21.14 -80.94
C LEU A 360 13.71 -21.97 -79.72
N HIS A 361 13.00 -21.32 -78.80
CA HIS A 361 12.46 -21.96 -77.59
C HIS A 361 11.10 -21.39 -77.19
N ILE A 362 10.46 -21.99 -76.18
CA ILE A 362 9.20 -21.52 -75.59
C ILE A 362 9.45 -21.27 -74.09
N ASN A 363 9.11 -20.07 -73.63
CA ASN A 363 9.20 -19.66 -72.23
C ASN A 363 8.08 -20.29 -71.38
N GLY A 364 8.25 -20.30 -70.06
CA GLY A 364 7.26 -20.87 -69.13
C GLY A 364 5.89 -20.16 -69.11
N ASP A 365 5.78 -18.97 -69.69
CA ASP A 365 4.54 -18.22 -69.91
C ASP A 365 3.89 -18.48 -71.28
N GLY A 366 4.50 -19.35 -72.10
CA GLY A 366 4.05 -19.67 -73.46
C GLY A 366 4.54 -18.68 -74.53
N MET A 367 5.36 -17.68 -74.19
CA MET A 367 5.95 -16.80 -75.21
C MET A 367 7.10 -17.50 -75.96
N TYR A 368 7.13 -17.34 -77.29
CA TYR A 368 8.25 -17.81 -78.10
C TYR A 368 9.49 -16.94 -77.88
N GLY A 369 10.61 -17.58 -77.58
CA GLY A 369 11.92 -16.96 -77.37
C GLY A 369 12.94 -17.33 -78.45
N SER A 370 13.97 -16.50 -78.56
CA SER A 370 15.10 -16.68 -79.49
C SER A 370 16.30 -15.89 -78.96
N ASP A 371 17.43 -16.55 -78.76
CA ASP A 371 18.68 -15.89 -78.34
C ASP A 371 19.39 -15.27 -79.55
N TYR A 372 19.46 -13.93 -79.55
CA TYR A 372 20.11 -13.16 -80.60
C TYR A 372 21.63 -13.35 -80.64
N ILE A 373 22.26 -13.73 -79.52
CA ILE A 373 23.70 -13.98 -79.45
C ILE A 373 24.04 -15.30 -80.15
N SER A 374 23.17 -16.31 -80.05
CA SER A 374 23.37 -17.62 -80.69
C SER A 374 23.46 -17.55 -82.22
N MET A 375 22.88 -16.52 -82.86
CA MET A 375 22.96 -16.31 -84.31
C MET A 375 24.39 -16.00 -84.83
N ILE A 376 25.33 -15.63 -83.95
CA ILE A 376 26.71 -15.32 -84.32
C ILE A 376 27.44 -16.55 -84.90
N GLY A 377 27.18 -17.75 -84.38
CA GLY A 377 27.74 -19.00 -84.90
C GLY A 377 27.37 -19.25 -86.36
N PRO A 378 26.06 -19.32 -86.68
CA PRO A 378 25.57 -19.51 -88.04
C PRO A 378 26.03 -18.42 -89.03
N MET A 379 26.02 -17.14 -88.61
CA MET A 379 26.56 -16.04 -89.43
C MET A 379 28.06 -16.21 -89.70
N GLY A 380 28.83 -16.64 -88.70
CA GLY A 380 30.25 -16.94 -88.84
C GLY A 380 30.51 -18.05 -89.87
N LEU A 381 29.73 -19.14 -89.85
CA LEU A 381 29.84 -20.21 -90.84
C LEU A 381 29.40 -19.75 -92.25
N ALA A 382 28.31 -18.99 -92.37
CA ALA A 382 27.86 -18.42 -93.64
C ALA A 382 28.96 -17.59 -94.32
N ILE A 383 29.63 -16.71 -93.56
CA ILE A 383 30.76 -15.91 -94.05
C ILE A 383 31.93 -16.80 -94.51
N GLN A 384 32.24 -17.87 -93.77
CA GLN A 384 33.29 -18.83 -94.17
C GLN A 384 32.94 -19.59 -95.46
N GLN A 385 31.67 -19.94 -95.65
CA GLN A 385 31.17 -20.61 -96.85
C GLN A 385 31.19 -19.65 -98.06
N LEU A 386 30.67 -18.43 -97.92
CA LEU A 386 30.76 -17.37 -98.92
C LEU A 386 32.21 -17.09 -99.33
N ARG A 387 33.15 -17.03 -98.39
CA ARG A 387 34.58 -16.84 -98.69
C ARG A 387 35.14 -17.97 -99.54
N LYS A 388 34.74 -19.23 -99.30
CA LYS A 388 35.14 -20.39 -100.14
C LYS A 388 34.59 -20.26 -101.56
N GLU A 389 33.32 -19.87 -101.71
CA GLU A 389 32.67 -19.65 -103.01
C GLU A 389 33.34 -18.52 -103.81
N VAL A 390 33.58 -17.36 -103.17
CA VAL A 390 34.28 -16.22 -103.77
C VAL A 390 35.71 -16.59 -104.19
N ASN A 391 36.43 -17.36 -103.38
CA ASN A 391 37.77 -17.84 -103.74
C ASN A 391 37.73 -18.82 -104.92
N LEU A 392 36.73 -19.70 -104.97
CA LEU A 392 36.52 -20.63 -106.09
C LEU A 392 36.26 -19.84 -107.40
N LEU A 393 35.36 -18.85 -107.36
CA LEU A 393 35.09 -17.95 -108.49
C LEU A 393 36.35 -17.19 -108.94
N LYS A 394 37.13 -16.63 -108.00
CA LYS A 394 38.40 -15.95 -108.28
C LYS A 394 39.47 -16.87 -108.88
N SER A 395 39.42 -18.17 -108.61
CA SER A 395 40.35 -19.15 -109.17
C SER A 395 40.06 -19.56 -110.61
N GLY A 396 38.99 -19.04 -111.22
CA GLY A 396 38.54 -19.41 -112.58
C GLY A 396 37.87 -20.78 -112.69
N LYS A 397 37.98 -21.64 -111.66
CA LYS A 397 37.33 -22.95 -111.60
C LYS A 397 35.85 -22.81 -111.26
N ARG A 398 34.97 -22.76 -112.27
CA ARG A 398 33.52 -22.78 -112.03
C ARG A 398 33.08 -24.11 -111.39
N LYS A 399 32.30 -24.01 -110.31
CA LYS A 399 31.62 -25.13 -109.65
C LYS A 399 30.72 -25.83 -110.70
N GLY A 400 31.05 -27.08 -111.08
CA GLY A 400 30.16 -27.94 -111.87
C GLY A 400 30.27 -27.91 -113.41
N ARG A 401 31.28 -27.32 -114.04
CA ARG A 401 31.50 -27.51 -115.50
C ARG A 401 32.97 -27.64 -115.87
N VAL A 402 33.42 -28.88 -116.05
CA VAL A 402 34.60 -29.18 -116.87
C VAL A 402 34.25 -28.78 -118.30
N ILE A 403 34.84 -27.69 -118.80
CA ILE A 403 34.86 -27.41 -120.22
C ILE A 403 36.12 -28.10 -120.74
N ASP A 404 35.92 -29.21 -121.45
CA ASP A 404 37.03 -29.94 -122.07
C ASP A 404 37.44 -29.21 -123.36
N VAL A 405 38.37 -28.25 -123.23
CA VAL A 405 38.79 -27.37 -124.34
C VAL A 405 39.85 -28.07 -125.21
N GLN A 406 39.60 -29.31 -125.64
CA GLN A 406 40.39 -30.02 -126.64
C GLN A 406 39.53 -30.95 -127.53
N LYS A 407 38.65 -30.36 -128.36
CA LYS A 407 38.25 -30.88 -129.70
C LYS A 407 37.24 -29.96 -130.41
N ALA A 408 37.76 -28.99 -131.16
CA ALA A 408 37.19 -28.45 -132.41
C ALA A 408 38.29 -27.60 -133.07
#